data_AF-A0A4Y0BK95-F1
#
_entry.id   AF-A0A4Y0BK95-F1
#
_cell.length_a   1.000
_cell.length_b   1.000
_cell.length_c   1.000
_cell.angle_alpha   90.00
_cell.angle_beta   90.00
_cell.angle_gamma   90.00
#
_symmetry.space_group_name_H-M   'P 1'
#
loop_
_entity.id
_entity.type
_entity.pdbx_description
1 polymer ?
#
loop_
_entity_poly.entity_id
_entity_poly.type
_entity_poly.pdbx_seq_one_letter_code
_entity_poly.pdbx_strand_id
1 'polypeptide(L)'
;MYYSRGVIVFLGIFLLCHSKRAKGCNGGYELIIHSIDNCAGEGQVVTIDPKSTVTLTEDCKVKSKATARTTGFKKAEMQVTITKNGLPVMKESVDICANLDEAANDKQAAEIITMFGVPDHCPVAASEIRTDESQTYSLEKYKDHLLVAQGRSIIDVLVKHDKGESCFKIDLEVTAPKLLG
;
A
#
# COMPACT_ATOMS: atom_id res chain seq x y z
N MET A 1 23.22 27.07 44.31
CA MET A 1 23.08 25.62 44.09
C MET A 1 24.08 25.19 43.02
N TYR A 2 25.22 24.63 43.41
CA TYR A 2 26.24 24.12 42.49
C TYR A 2 25.89 22.67 42.15
N TYR A 3 25.38 22.41 40.94
CA TYR A 3 25.23 21.04 40.46
C TYR A 3 26.63 20.47 40.21
N SER A 4 26.95 19.35 40.85
CA SER A 4 28.23 18.66 40.67
C SER A 4 28.41 18.28 39.19
N ARG A 5 29.62 18.49 38.63
CA ARG A 5 29.96 18.15 37.23
C ARG A 5 29.52 16.72 36.87
N GLY A 6 29.58 15.78 37.82
CA GLY A 6 29.12 14.41 37.62
C GLY A 6 27.63 14.29 37.34
N VAL A 7 26.79 15.11 37.98
CA VAL A 7 25.32 15.09 37.81
C VAL A 7 24.92 15.71 36.47
N ILE A 8 25.62 16.74 36.02
CA ILE A 8 25.40 17.37 34.70
C ILE A 8 25.77 16.39 33.57
N VAL A 9 26.89 15.67 33.73
CA VAL A 9 27.31 14.64 32.76
C VAL A 9 26.32 13.46 32.76
N PHE A 10 25.85 13.01 33.92
CA PHE A 10 24.86 11.94 34.01
C PHE A 10 23.53 12.32 33.37
N LEU A 11 23.01 13.53 33.63
CA LEU A 11 21.79 14.05 33.00
C LEU A 11 21.96 14.22 31.48
N GLY A 12 23.13 14.65 31.01
CA GLY A 12 23.45 14.75 29.59
C GLY A 12 23.46 13.38 28.89
N ILE A 13 24.04 12.36 29.52
CA ILE A 13 24.04 10.98 29.00
C ILE A 13 22.63 10.37 29.04
N PHE A 14 21.86 10.64 30.09
CA PHE A 14 20.49 10.15 30.23
C PHE A 14 19.55 10.77 29.17
N LEU A 15 19.70 12.07 28.89
CA LEU A 15 18.97 12.77 27.83
C LEU A 15 19.34 12.26 26.42
N LEU A 16 20.60 11.87 26.19
CA LEU A 16 21.03 11.23 24.94
C LEU A 16 20.50 9.79 24.78
N CYS A 17 20.28 9.06 25.88
CA CYS A 17 19.64 7.74 25.84
C CYS A 17 18.11 7.80 25.60
N HIS A 18 17.48 8.95 25.82
CA HIS A 18 16.05 9.17 25.55
C HIS A 18 15.73 9.70 24.16
N SER A 19 16.72 9.88 23.27
CA SER A 19 16.44 10.11 21.85
C SER A 19 16.00 8.82 21.15
N LYS A 20 14.90 8.23 21.62
CA LYS A 20 14.09 7.34 20.80
C LYS A 20 13.44 8.21 19.74
N ARG A 21 14.20 8.54 18.68
CA ARG A 21 13.57 8.93 17.42
C ARG A 21 12.76 7.71 17.01
N ALA A 22 11.45 7.80 17.12
CA ALA A 22 10.52 6.90 16.45
C ALA A 22 10.91 6.91 14.96
N LYS A 23 11.66 5.87 14.56
CA LYS A 23 12.06 5.71 13.17
C LYS A 23 10.94 4.91 12.55
N GLY A 24 10.12 5.57 11.73
CA GLY A 24 9.27 4.87 10.76
C GLY A 24 10.10 3.86 9.93
N CYS A 25 9.44 3.01 9.15
CA CYS A 25 10.14 2.07 8.29
C CYS A 25 11.29 2.72 7.50
N ASN A 26 12.46 2.07 7.47
CA ASN A 26 13.67 2.56 6.81
C ASN A 26 14.04 4.03 7.13
N GLY A 27 13.84 4.46 8.37
CA GLY A 27 14.27 5.78 8.84
C GLY A 27 13.18 6.84 8.94
N GLY A 28 11.91 6.52 8.67
CA GLY A 28 10.76 7.42 8.83
C GLY A 28 9.95 7.67 7.56
N TYR A 29 9.89 6.69 6.65
CA TYR A 29 9.01 6.79 5.49
C TYR A 29 7.54 6.67 5.90
N GLU A 30 6.68 7.43 5.24
CA GLU A 30 5.23 7.36 5.39
C GLU A 30 4.58 7.08 4.03
N LEU A 31 3.46 6.35 4.05
CA LEU A 31 2.61 6.12 2.89
C LEU A 31 1.27 6.81 3.13
N ILE A 32 0.89 7.68 2.20
CA ILE A 32 -0.31 8.52 2.30
C ILE A 32 -1.19 8.20 1.10
N ILE A 33 -2.46 7.88 1.34
CA ILE A 33 -3.48 7.79 0.30
C ILE A 33 -4.23 9.12 0.29
N HIS A 34 -4.15 9.86 -0.82
CA HIS A 34 -4.86 11.11 -1.03
C HIS A 34 -6.29 10.86 -1.53
N SER A 35 -6.47 9.93 -2.46
CA SER A 35 -7.80 9.53 -2.93
C SER A 35 -7.82 8.11 -3.52
N ILE A 36 -9.01 7.51 -3.49
CA ILE A 36 -9.37 6.29 -4.23
C ILE A 36 -10.72 6.55 -4.88
N ASP A 37 -10.76 6.57 -6.20
CA ASP A 37 -11.96 6.86 -6.98
C ASP A 37 -12.39 5.63 -7.80
N ASN A 38 -13.68 5.29 -7.75
CA ASN A 38 -14.29 4.30 -8.66
C ASN A 38 -14.78 5.04 -9.91
N CYS A 39 -14.14 4.82 -11.07
CA CYS A 39 -14.34 5.64 -12.27
C CYS A 39 -15.20 5.02 -13.37
N ALA A 40 -15.70 3.78 -13.24
CA ALA A 40 -16.56 3.16 -14.26
C ALA A 40 -18.07 3.32 -13.98
N GLY A 41 -18.45 4.13 -12.99
CA GLY A 41 -19.85 4.43 -12.67
C GLY A 41 -20.54 3.37 -11.80
N GLU A 42 -21.87 3.50 -11.63
CA GLU A 42 -22.66 2.70 -10.67
C GLU A 42 -22.72 1.20 -10.98
N GLY A 43 -22.48 0.80 -12.24
CA GLY A 43 -22.50 -0.59 -12.69
C GLY A 43 -21.16 -1.31 -12.62
N GLN A 44 -20.14 -0.68 -12.01
CA GLN A 44 -18.79 -1.21 -11.94
C GLN A 44 -18.74 -2.57 -11.19
N VAL A 45 -18.04 -3.55 -11.79
CA VAL A 45 -18.01 -4.95 -11.30
C VAL A 45 -17.33 -5.07 -9.94
N VAL A 46 -16.24 -4.33 -9.74
CA VAL A 46 -15.46 -4.30 -8.49
C VAL A 46 -15.38 -2.87 -7.98
N THR A 47 -15.78 -2.61 -6.74
CA THR A 47 -15.71 -1.28 -6.11
C THR A 47 -14.84 -1.30 -4.87
N ILE A 48 -14.14 -0.20 -4.61
CA ILE A 48 -13.34 0.01 -3.39
C ILE A 48 -13.96 1.18 -2.63
N ASP A 49 -14.16 1.03 -1.33
CA ASP A 49 -14.61 2.13 -0.47
C ASP A 49 -13.56 3.25 -0.49
N PRO A 50 -13.92 4.48 -0.92
CA PRO A 50 -13.00 5.63 -0.94
C PRO A 50 -12.39 5.98 0.43
N LYS A 51 -12.99 5.50 1.52
CA LYS A 51 -12.49 5.68 2.89
C LYS A 51 -11.45 4.63 3.29
N SER A 52 -11.06 3.76 2.37
CA SER A 52 -10.02 2.77 2.63
C SER A 52 -8.69 3.46 2.93
N THR A 53 -7.98 2.99 3.95
CA THR A 53 -6.70 3.56 4.40
C THR A 53 -5.60 2.51 4.39
N VAL A 54 -4.38 2.97 4.18
CA VAL A 54 -3.16 2.17 4.32
C VAL A 54 -2.17 2.98 5.12
N THR A 55 -1.61 2.38 6.17
CA THR A 55 -0.67 3.03 7.08
C THR A 55 0.60 2.19 7.17
N LEU A 56 1.75 2.84 6.99
CA LEU A 56 3.05 2.23 7.24
C LEU A 56 3.44 2.46 8.70
N THR A 57 3.63 1.39 9.46
CA THR A 57 4.06 1.45 10.85
C THR A 57 5.58 1.59 10.97
N GLU A 58 6.04 1.90 12.19
CA GLU A 58 7.47 1.99 12.51
C GLU A 58 8.25 0.70 12.24
N ASP A 59 7.65 -0.46 12.52
CA ASP A 59 8.27 -1.77 12.29
C ASP A 59 8.26 -2.23 10.82
N CYS A 60 8.18 -1.31 9.86
CA CYS A 60 8.03 -1.65 8.43
C CYS A 60 6.83 -2.55 8.11
N LYS A 61 5.75 -2.45 8.89
CA LYS A 61 4.51 -3.18 8.62
C LYS A 61 3.48 -2.27 7.97
N VAL A 62 2.74 -2.80 7.02
CA VAL A 62 1.58 -2.16 6.45
C VAL A 62 0.35 -2.64 7.19
N LYS A 63 -0.45 -1.70 7.68
CA LYS A 63 -1.82 -1.91 8.13
C LYS A 63 -2.75 -1.37 7.05
N SER A 64 -3.66 -2.20 6.57
CA SER A 64 -4.72 -1.75 5.66
C SER A 64 -6.07 -1.85 6.36
N LYS A 65 -6.91 -0.85 6.11
CA LYS A 65 -8.33 -0.91 6.42
C LYS A 65 -9.06 -0.59 5.13
N ALA A 66 -9.48 -1.62 4.43
CA ALA A 66 -10.13 -1.48 3.14
C ALA A 66 -11.44 -2.26 3.11
N THR A 67 -12.38 -1.75 2.34
CA THR A 67 -13.59 -2.50 1.98
C THR A 67 -13.69 -2.53 0.47
N ALA A 68 -13.66 -3.72 -0.11
CA ALA A 68 -13.84 -3.94 -1.52
C ALA A 68 -15.05 -4.85 -1.76
N ARG A 69 -15.81 -4.59 -2.81
CA ARG A 69 -16.98 -5.40 -3.20
C ARG A 69 -16.83 -5.84 -4.63
N THR A 70 -17.28 -7.05 -4.93
CA THR A 70 -17.34 -7.56 -6.31
C THR A 70 -18.71 -8.20 -6.56
N THR A 71 -19.26 -7.99 -7.76
CA THR A 71 -20.45 -8.72 -8.25
C THR A 71 -20.11 -10.12 -8.78
N GLY A 72 -18.83 -10.49 -8.71
CA GLY A 72 -18.28 -11.75 -9.18
C GLY A 72 -18.08 -11.80 -10.70
N PHE A 73 -16.96 -12.36 -11.14
CA PHE A 73 -16.53 -12.43 -12.54
C PHE A 73 -15.78 -13.73 -12.81
N LYS A 74 -15.68 -14.13 -14.08
CA LYS A 74 -14.94 -15.33 -14.50
C LYS A 74 -13.61 -15.01 -15.15
N LYS A 75 -13.51 -13.84 -15.79
CA LYS A 75 -12.32 -13.37 -16.49
C LYS A 75 -12.05 -11.92 -16.10
N ALA A 76 -10.78 -11.52 -16.10
CA ALA A 76 -10.39 -10.14 -15.82
C ALA A 76 -9.07 -9.80 -16.53
N GLU A 77 -9.10 -8.80 -17.39
CA GLU A 77 -7.91 -8.20 -18.01
C GLU A 77 -7.72 -6.78 -17.45
N MET A 78 -6.57 -6.53 -16.84
CA MET A 78 -6.21 -5.25 -16.25
C MET A 78 -5.26 -4.48 -17.15
N GLN A 79 -5.49 -3.19 -17.29
CA GLN A 79 -4.53 -2.21 -17.78
C GLN A 79 -4.20 -1.27 -16.63
N VAL A 80 -2.92 -1.15 -16.31
CA VAL A 80 -2.43 -0.25 -15.26
C VAL A 80 -1.52 0.79 -15.88
N THR A 81 -1.71 2.06 -15.51
CA THR A 81 -0.80 3.15 -15.81
C THR A 81 -0.37 3.80 -14.51
N ILE A 82 0.93 3.90 -14.29
CA ILE A 82 1.49 4.59 -13.14
C ILE A 82 2.18 5.85 -13.62
N THR A 83 1.72 6.98 -13.11
CA THR A 83 2.33 8.29 -13.30
C THR A 83 2.97 8.71 -11.98
N LYS A 84 4.25 9.00 -11.99
CA LYS A 84 4.99 9.44 -10.80
C LYS A 84 5.52 10.85 -11.00
N ASN A 85 5.19 11.75 -10.09
CA ASN A 85 5.55 13.17 -10.15
C ASN A 85 5.20 13.81 -11.52
N GLY A 86 4.06 13.41 -12.10
CA GLY A 86 3.60 13.86 -13.41
C GLY A 86 4.23 13.17 -14.62
N LEU A 87 5.19 12.25 -14.42
CA LEU A 87 5.84 11.51 -15.50
C LEU A 87 5.30 10.08 -15.56
N PRO A 88 4.89 9.57 -16.74
CA PRO A 88 4.51 8.17 -16.89
C PRO A 88 5.74 7.29 -16.67
N VAL A 89 5.66 6.38 -15.69
CA VAL A 89 6.77 5.47 -15.36
C VAL A 89 6.45 4.02 -15.71
N MET A 90 5.17 3.66 -15.82
CA MET A 90 4.75 2.31 -16.15
C MET A 90 3.42 2.32 -16.90
N LYS A 91 3.29 1.45 -17.89
CA LYS A 91 2.03 1.10 -18.53
C LYS A 91 2.06 -0.36 -18.90
N GLU A 92 1.18 -1.16 -18.32
CA GLU A 92 1.17 -2.61 -18.50
C GLU A 92 -0.25 -3.14 -18.67
N SER A 93 -0.36 -4.30 -19.31
CA SER A 93 -1.58 -5.06 -19.47
C SER A 93 -1.36 -6.46 -18.92
N VAL A 94 -2.27 -6.92 -18.06
CA VAL A 94 -2.13 -8.14 -17.28
C VAL A 94 -3.44 -8.93 -17.36
N ASP A 95 -3.39 -10.20 -17.75
CA ASP A 95 -4.52 -11.11 -17.54
C ASP A 95 -4.49 -11.55 -16.07
N ILE A 96 -5.41 -11.02 -15.27
CA ILE A 96 -5.42 -11.29 -13.83
C ILE A 96 -5.64 -12.78 -13.58
N CYS A 97 -6.58 -13.42 -14.28
CA CYS A 97 -6.93 -14.80 -14.00
C CYS A 97 -5.80 -15.76 -14.40
N ALA A 98 -5.14 -15.53 -15.54
CA ALA A 98 -3.97 -16.32 -15.93
C ALA A 98 -2.81 -16.16 -14.95
N ASN A 99 -2.56 -14.92 -14.48
CA ASN A 99 -1.48 -14.66 -13.52
C ASN A 99 -1.79 -15.21 -12.12
N LEU A 100 -3.05 -15.32 -11.69
CA LEU A 100 -3.41 -15.95 -10.41
C LEU A 100 -3.10 -17.44 -10.42
N ASP A 101 -3.40 -18.14 -11.51
CA ASP A 101 -3.09 -19.56 -11.67
C ASP A 101 -1.57 -19.81 -11.65
N GLU A 102 -0.78 -18.90 -12.22
CA GLU A 102 0.69 -18.94 -12.16
C GLU A 102 1.22 -18.57 -10.76
N ALA A 103 0.67 -17.52 -10.14
CA ALA A 103 1.04 -17.01 -8.82
C ALA A 103 0.70 -17.97 -7.68
N ALA A 104 -0.24 -18.90 -7.85
CA ALA A 104 -0.48 -19.98 -6.89
C ALA A 104 0.80 -20.79 -6.57
N ASN A 105 1.79 -20.76 -7.48
CA ASN A 105 3.08 -21.40 -7.31
C ASN A 105 4.20 -20.44 -6.85
N ASP A 106 3.95 -19.12 -6.80
CA ASP A 106 4.88 -18.09 -6.32
C ASP A 106 4.40 -17.43 -5.02
N LYS A 107 5.05 -17.79 -3.92
CA LYS A 107 4.76 -17.27 -2.58
C LYS A 107 4.85 -15.74 -2.49
N GLN A 108 5.70 -15.10 -3.28
CA GLN A 108 5.87 -13.64 -3.24
C GLN A 108 4.70 -12.91 -3.90
N ALA A 109 4.26 -13.42 -5.05
CA ALA A 109 3.08 -12.91 -5.74
C ALA A 109 1.83 -13.10 -4.85
N ALA A 110 1.69 -14.28 -4.24
CA ALA A 110 0.59 -14.59 -3.33
C ALA A 110 0.52 -13.64 -2.11
N GLU A 111 1.66 -13.28 -1.51
CA GLU A 111 1.72 -12.33 -0.38
C GLU A 111 1.24 -10.92 -0.77
N ILE A 112 1.62 -10.43 -1.96
CA ILE A 112 1.20 -9.12 -2.47
C ILE A 112 -0.29 -9.15 -2.84
N ILE A 113 -0.75 -10.18 -3.55
CA ILE A 113 -2.16 -10.40 -3.90
C ILE A 113 -3.04 -10.37 -2.64
N THR A 114 -2.63 -11.10 -1.61
CA THR A 114 -3.34 -11.16 -0.32
C THR A 114 -3.34 -9.81 0.39
N MET A 115 -2.23 -9.06 0.35
CA MET A 115 -2.11 -7.74 0.99
C MET A 115 -3.13 -6.74 0.46
N PHE A 116 -3.41 -6.78 -0.83
CA PHE A 116 -4.35 -5.88 -1.50
C PHE A 116 -5.76 -6.46 -1.62
N GLY A 117 -6.03 -7.62 -1.01
CA GLY A 117 -7.35 -8.26 -1.05
C GLY A 117 -7.76 -8.73 -2.44
N VAL A 118 -6.78 -8.99 -3.32
CA VAL A 118 -7.01 -9.58 -4.63
C VAL A 118 -7.37 -11.06 -4.42
N PRO A 119 -8.41 -11.60 -5.08
CA PRO A 119 -8.79 -13.00 -4.95
C PRO A 119 -7.66 -13.94 -5.39
N ASP A 120 -7.61 -15.13 -4.81
CA ASP A 120 -6.53 -16.11 -5.02
C ASP A 120 -6.75 -17.05 -6.22
N HIS A 121 -7.96 -17.05 -6.80
CA HIS A 121 -8.28 -17.80 -8.01
C HIS A 121 -9.46 -17.19 -8.78
N CYS A 122 -9.59 -17.55 -10.05
CA CYS A 122 -10.80 -17.36 -10.84
C CYS A 122 -11.54 -18.70 -11.00
N PRO A 123 -12.88 -18.72 -11.13
CA PRO A 123 -13.80 -17.58 -11.12
C PRO A 123 -14.03 -17.01 -9.72
N VAL A 124 -14.25 -15.70 -9.65
CA VAL A 124 -14.48 -14.96 -8.40
C VAL A 124 -15.98 -14.86 -8.14
N ALA A 125 -16.43 -15.31 -6.97
CA ALA A 125 -17.80 -15.17 -6.53
C ALA A 125 -18.12 -13.73 -6.11
N ALA A 126 -19.41 -13.36 -6.14
CA ALA A 126 -19.84 -12.10 -5.56
C ALA A 126 -19.54 -12.09 -4.06
N SER A 127 -18.82 -11.07 -3.60
CA SER A 127 -18.35 -11.02 -2.22
C SER A 127 -18.03 -9.59 -1.80
N GLU A 128 -17.91 -9.41 -0.50
CA GLU A 128 -17.37 -8.21 0.11
C GLU A 128 -16.17 -8.61 0.96
N ILE A 129 -15.02 -8.03 0.65
CA ILE A 129 -13.78 -8.23 1.38
C ILE A 129 -13.57 -7.03 2.28
N ARG A 130 -13.37 -7.28 3.57
CA ARG A 130 -13.04 -6.28 4.56
C ARG A 130 -11.70 -6.63 5.18
N THR A 131 -10.76 -5.70 5.14
CA THR A 131 -9.58 -5.75 5.99
C THR A 131 -9.80 -4.78 7.15
N ASP A 132 -9.48 -5.24 8.35
CA ASP A 132 -9.31 -4.38 9.51
C ASP A 132 -7.82 -4.35 9.86
N GLU A 133 -7.38 -3.30 10.54
CA GLU A 133 -5.97 -3.02 10.84
C GLU A 133 -5.27 -4.12 11.70
N SER A 134 -5.96 -5.23 11.99
CA SER A 134 -5.40 -6.42 12.61
C SER A 134 -4.46 -7.19 11.68
N GLN A 135 -4.70 -7.13 10.36
CA GLN A 135 -3.81 -7.73 9.38
C GLN A 135 -2.63 -6.80 9.14
N THR A 136 -1.42 -7.31 9.39
CA THR A 136 -0.18 -6.58 9.18
C THR A 136 0.70 -7.35 8.21
N TYR A 137 1.25 -6.64 7.24
CA TYR A 137 2.15 -7.22 6.24
C TYR A 137 3.51 -6.57 6.34
N SER A 138 4.58 -7.37 6.35
CA SER A 138 5.93 -6.82 6.43
C SER A 138 6.41 -6.33 5.06
N LEU A 139 6.88 -5.10 5.00
CA LEU A 139 7.60 -4.53 3.85
C LEU A 139 9.12 -4.61 3.99
N GLU A 140 9.64 -5.32 5.01
CA GLU A 140 11.09 -5.41 5.24
C GLU A 140 11.87 -5.86 4.00
N LYS A 141 11.32 -6.81 3.24
CA LYS A 141 11.94 -7.29 2.00
C LYS A 141 11.97 -6.23 0.89
N TYR A 142 11.06 -5.26 0.93
CA TYR A 142 10.91 -4.20 -0.06
C TYR A 142 11.48 -2.86 0.42
N LYS A 143 12.10 -2.81 1.60
CA LYS A 143 12.57 -1.56 2.23
C LYS A 143 13.48 -0.71 1.33
N ASP A 144 14.32 -1.36 0.52
CA ASP A 144 15.25 -0.68 -0.38
C ASP A 144 14.54 -0.08 -1.59
N HIS A 145 13.35 -0.61 -1.94
CA HIS A 145 12.49 -0.07 -2.99
C HIS A 145 11.70 1.16 -2.51
N LEU A 146 11.58 1.40 -1.20
CA LEU A 146 10.88 2.59 -0.67
C LEU A 146 11.56 3.90 -1.09
N LEU A 147 12.90 3.88 -1.22
CA LEU A 147 13.65 5.02 -1.77
C LEU A 147 13.21 5.34 -3.20
N VAL A 148 13.07 4.29 -4.03
CA VAL A 148 12.62 4.41 -5.42
C VAL A 148 11.14 4.79 -5.48
N ALA A 149 10.35 4.40 -4.47
CA ALA A 149 8.92 4.71 -4.38
C ALA A 149 8.64 6.16 -3.95
N GLN A 150 9.59 6.87 -3.33
CA GLN A 150 9.43 8.25 -2.84
C GLN A 150 8.84 9.22 -3.88
N GLY A 151 7.83 9.99 -3.48
CA GLY A 151 7.12 10.97 -4.31
C GLY A 151 5.64 10.60 -4.49
N ARG A 152 4.93 11.44 -5.23
CA ARG A 152 3.50 11.26 -5.49
C ARG A 152 3.29 10.42 -6.75
N SER A 153 2.42 9.44 -6.66
CA SER A 153 2.05 8.53 -7.74
C SER A 153 0.55 8.55 -7.95
N ILE A 154 0.13 8.61 -9.22
CA ILE A 154 -1.24 8.40 -9.65
C ILE A 154 -1.26 7.06 -10.38
N ILE A 155 -2.09 6.14 -9.89
CA ILE A 155 -2.28 4.82 -10.47
C ILE A 155 -3.68 4.80 -11.08
N ASP A 156 -3.74 4.73 -12.40
CA ASP A 156 -4.97 4.53 -13.16
C ASP A 156 -5.07 3.05 -13.52
N VAL A 157 -6.15 2.40 -13.09
CA VAL A 157 -6.42 0.98 -13.31
C VAL A 157 -7.73 0.83 -14.05
N LEU A 158 -7.72 0.16 -15.19
CA LEU A 158 -8.91 -0.27 -15.92
C LEU A 158 -8.93 -1.79 -15.96
N VAL A 159 -10.02 -2.40 -15.53
CA VAL A 159 -10.20 -3.85 -15.54
C VAL A 159 -11.43 -4.20 -16.39
N LYS A 160 -11.22 -5.03 -17.41
CA LYS A 160 -12.30 -5.57 -18.24
C LYS A 160 -12.65 -6.96 -17.73
N HIS A 161 -13.90 -7.14 -17.35
CA HIS A 161 -14.44 -8.42 -16.91
C HIS A 161 -15.40 -9.00 -17.95
N ASP A 162 -15.78 -10.27 -17.79
CA ASP A 162 -16.81 -10.91 -18.61
C ASP A 162 -18.23 -10.31 -18.40
N LYS A 163 -18.43 -9.54 -17.33
CA LYS A 163 -19.72 -8.95 -16.94
C LYS A 163 -19.77 -7.42 -16.96
N GLY A 164 -18.72 -6.76 -17.42
CA GLY A 164 -18.62 -5.30 -17.39
C GLY A 164 -17.20 -4.83 -17.13
N GLU A 165 -17.06 -3.58 -16.71
CA GLU A 165 -15.76 -2.96 -16.46
C GLU A 165 -15.65 -2.49 -15.01
N SER A 166 -14.41 -2.39 -14.53
CA SER A 166 -14.05 -1.68 -13.31
C SER A 166 -12.95 -0.69 -13.60
N CYS A 167 -12.97 0.45 -12.93
CA CYS A 167 -11.97 1.48 -13.07
C CYS A 167 -11.65 2.04 -11.68
N PHE A 168 -10.36 2.21 -11.42
CA PHE A 168 -9.86 2.81 -10.19
C PHE A 168 -8.84 3.88 -10.52
N LYS A 169 -8.92 5.01 -9.80
CA LYS A 169 -7.85 5.99 -9.77
C LYS A 169 -7.39 6.15 -8.34
N ILE A 170 -6.12 5.85 -8.09
CA ILE A 170 -5.52 5.89 -6.75
C ILE A 170 -4.42 6.95 -6.76
N ASP A 171 -4.55 7.92 -5.87
CA ASP A 171 -3.55 8.95 -5.63
C ASP A 171 -2.84 8.64 -4.32
N LEU A 172 -1.55 8.29 -4.41
CA LEU A 172 -0.73 7.90 -3.27
C LEU A 172 0.57 8.69 -3.25
N GLU A 173 1.13 8.84 -2.06
CA GLU A 173 2.42 9.49 -1.87
C GLU A 173 3.26 8.70 -0.87
N VAL A 174 4.53 8.48 -1.23
CA VAL A 174 5.54 7.96 -0.31
C VAL A 174 6.45 9.12 0.08
N THR A 175 6.43 9.52 1.34
CA THR A 175 7.28 10.60 1.84
C THR A 175 8.49 10.03 2.56
N ALA A 176 9.66 10.63 2.36
CA ALA A 176 10.86 10.32 3.12
C ALA A 176 10.83 11.02 4.49
N PRO A 177 11.57 10.50 5.48
CA PRO A 177 11.75 11.16 6.77
C PRO A 177 12.27 12.59 6.62
N LYS A 178 11.67 13.53 7.34
CA LYS A 178 12.26 14.87 7.51
C LYS A 178 13.55 14.74 8.29
N LEU A 179 14.69 14.77 7.59
CA LEU A 179 16.02 14.62 8.19
C LEU A 179 16.48 15.83 9.02
N LEU A 180 15.66 16.88 9.14
CA LEU A 180 16.00 18.08 9.91
C LEU A 180 14.78 18.55 10.73
N GLY A 181 14.91 18.38 12.05
CA GLY A 181 14.15 18.98 13.13
C GLY A 181 15.06 19.05 14.34
#